data_AF-A0AAD7UJA8-F1
#
_entry.id   AF-A0AAD7UJA8-F1
#
_cell.length_a   1.000
_cell.length_b   1.000
_cell.length_c   1.000
_cell.angle_alpha   90.00
_cell.angle_beta   90.00
_cell.angle_gamma   90.00
#
_symmetry.space_group_name_H-M   'P 1'
#
loop_
_entity.id
_entity.type
_entity.pdbx_description
1 polymer ?
#
loop_
_entity_poly.entity_id
_entity_poly.type
_entity_poly.pdbx_seq_one_letter_code
_entity_poly.pdbx_strand_id
1 'polypeptide(L)'
;MDRAFALSSDEEDEEEESVEMVVEEETKSNAIDEQKALETRFRVELEFVQCLAAPFYLHYLAQHEYLEKPKFLEFLKYLRYWQQPEYARYLEYPDCLDFLDRLCDDESFRRNLKFIEFRNEIDQEQYNRWRAKYHTKNVLESLLPKDEKRHELVEYISVGGKPPPPEFYEKYPHLNREEIERNWKVPPKLSPEEIDELAEPIDDFVIHHASA
;
A
#
# COMPACT_ATOMS: atom_id res chain seq x y z
N MET A 1 17.19 -78.35 21.84
CA MET A 1 16.17 -77.82 22.77
C MET A 1 16.89 -76.92 23.74
N ASP A 2 17.41 -75.80 23.25
CA ASP A 2 16.68 -74.56 22.95
C ASP A 2 16.64 -73.65 24.17
N ARG A 3 17.50 -72.63 24.13
CA ARG A 3 17.22 -71.29 24.67
C ARG A 3 18.31 -70.33 24.21
N ALA A 4 18.19 -69.91 22.97
CA ALA A 4 18.68 -68.61 22.53
C ALA A 4 17.46 -67.70 22.36
N PHE A 5 17.67 -66.39 22.43
CA PHE A 5 16.77 -65.32 21.96
C PHE A 5 15.69 -64.85 22.96
N ALA A 6 15.98 -63.79 23.75
CA ALA A 6 14.97 -62.89 24.35
C ALA A 6 15.60 -61.74 25.19
N LEU A 7 16.61 -61.02 24.68
CA LEU A 7 17.20 -59.85 25.35
C LEU A 7 17.84 -58.94 24.29
N SER A 8 17.02 -58.16 23.58
CA SER A 8 17.47 -56.94 22.86
C SER A 8 16.34 -56.05 22.34
N SER A 9 15.06 -56.42 22.49
CA SER A 9 13.97 -55.73 21.79
C SER A 9 13.46 -54.48 22.51
N ASP A 10 13.37 -54.49 23.84
CA ASP A 10 12.64 -53.44 24.57
C ASP A 10 13.48 -52.15 24.85
N GLU A 11 14.81 -52.20 24.80
CA GLU A 11 15.69 -51.01 25.01
C GLU A 11 15.97 -50.23 23.72
N GLU A 12 15.98 -50.89 22.56
CA GLU A 12 16.16 -50.21 21.26
C GLU A 12 14.90 -49.42 20.85
N ASP A 13 13.71 -49.92 21.23
CA ASP A 13 12.43 -49.28 20.93
C ASP A 13 12.20 -47.97 21.74
N GLU A 14 12.65 -47.88 23.00
CA GLU A 14 12.54 -46.65 23.82
C GLU A 14 13.53 -45.56 23.39
N GLU A 15 14.75 -45.93 22.96
CA GLU A 15 15.71 -44.97 22.42
C GLU A 15 15.25 -44.41 21.06
N GLU A 16 14.69 -45.22 20.16
CA GLU A 16 14.11 -44.75 18.90
C GLU A 16 12.91 -43.80 19.14
N GLU A 17 12.00 -44.11 20.07
CA GLU A 17 10.85 -43.24 20.39
C GLU A 17 11.30 -41.90 21.01
N SER A 18 12.37 -41.91 21.82
CA SER A 18 12.95 -40.69 22.40
C SER A 18 13.64 -39.81 21.35
N VAL A 19 14.32 -40.41 20.37
CA VAL A 19 14.97 -39.70 19.27
C VAL A 19 13.92 -39.17 18.29
N GLU A 20 12.88 -39.95 17.99
CA GLU A 20 11.79 -39.55 17.11
C GLU A 20 10.98 -38.38 17.70
N MET A 21 10.70 -38.38 19.01
CA MET A 21 10.07 -37.24 19.70
C MET A 21 10.94 -35.97 19.67
N VAL A 22 12.26 -36.08 19.85
CA VAL A 22 13.18 -34.93 19.79
C VAL A 22 13.27 -34.36 18.37
N VAL A 23 13.29 -35.23 17.35
CA VAL A 23 13.28 -34.82 15.94
C VAL A 23 11.94 -34.18 15.55
N GLU A 24 10.81 -34.67 16.06
CA GLU A 24 9.50 -34.04 15.86
C GLU A 24 9.38 -32.66 16.54
N GLU A 25 9.95 -32.46 17.72
CA GLU A 25 9.95 -31.15 18.39
C GLU A 25 10.87 -30.15 17.69
N GLU A 26 12.06 -30.57 17.25
CA GLU A 26 12.98 -29.70 16.49
C GLU A 26 12.40 -29.32 15.13
N THR A 27 11.75 -30.24 14.42
CA THR A 27 11.10 -29.94 13.13
C THR A 27 9.92 -28.98 13.30
N LYS A 28 9.12 -29.13 14.36
CA LYS A 28 8.05 -28.16 14.69
C LYS A 28 8.63 -26.79 15.07
N SER A 29 9.72 -26.73 15.85
CA SER A 29 10.37 -25.47 16.22
C SER A 29 10.93 -24.74 15.00
N ASN A 30 11.64 -25.46 14.12
CA ASN A 30 12.19 -24.88 12.88
C ASN A 30 11.08 -24.36 11.96
N ALA A 31 9.97 -25.09 11.82
CA ALA A 31 8.81 -24.63 11.04
C ALA A 31 8.17 -23.35 11.60
N ILE A 32 8.08 -23.23 12.92
CA ILE A 32 7.56 -22.03 13.59
C ILE A 32 8.48 -20.82 13.33
N ASP A 33 9.80 -21.02 13.37
CA ASP A 33 10.76 -19.95 13.16
C ASP A 33 10.82 -19.50 11.68
N GLU A 34 10.70 -20.44 10.74
CA GLU A 34 10.52 -20.12 9.31
C GLU A 34 9.24 -19.33 9.06
N GLN A 35 8.13 -19.73 9.67
CA GLN A 35 6.86 -19.01 9.54
C GLN A 35 6.97 -17.57 10.06
N LYS A 36 7.56 -17.37 11.24
CA LYS A 36 7.83 -16.03 11.78
C LYS A 36 8.74 -15.21 10.88
N ALA A 37 9.74 -15.82 10.26
CA ALA A 37 10.63 -15.15 9.33
C ALA A 37 9.87 -14.69 8.07
N LEU A 38 8.97 -15.52 7.55
CA LEU A 38 8.09 -15.18 6.42
C LEU A 38 7.12 -14.04 6.77
N GLU A 39 6.49 -14.09 7.94
CA GLU A 39 5.61 -13.03 8.43
C GLU A 39 6.35 -11.71 8.60
N THR A 40 7.57 -11.77 9.15
CA THR A 40 8.42 -10.59 9.31
C THR A 40 8.79 -10.00 7.96
N ARG A 41 9.23 -10.84 7.00
CA ARG A 41 9.55 -10.42 5.64
C ARG A 41 8.36 -9.77 4.96
N PHE A 42 7.18 -10.39 5.04
CA PHE A 42 5.95 -9.86 4.46
C PHE A 42 5.64 -8.46 4.99
N ARG A 43 5.70 -8.28 6.32
CA ARG A 43 5.46 -6.98 6.95
C ARG A 43 6.48 -5.92 6.52
N VAL A 44 7.77 -6.27 6.49
CA VAL A 44 8.84 -5.36 6.06
C VAL A 44 8.66 -4.96 4.59
N GLU A 45 8.33 -5.91 3.72
CA GLU A 45 8.04 -5.62 2.30
C GLU A 45 6.81 -4.73 2.14
N LEU A 46 5.75 -4.97 2.93
CA LEU A 46 4.54 -4.14 2.93
C LEU A 46 4.83 -2.70 3.35
N GLU A 47 5.51 -2.51 4.49
CA GLU A 47 5.91 -1.19 4.97
C GLU A 47 6.80 -0.48 3.94
N PHE A 48 7.77 -1.19 3.37
CA PHE A 48 8.65 -0.63 2.35
C PHE A 48 7.87 -0.16 1.11
N VAL A 49 6.96 -0.97 0.59
CA VAL A 49 6.13 -0.60 -0.57
C VAL A 49 5.28 0.62 -0.24
N GLN A 50 4.66 0.67 0.93
CA GLN A 50 3.86 1.82 1.34
C GLN A 50 4.71 3.10 1.48
N CYS A 51 5.96 3.00 1.94
CA CYS A 51 6.88 4.14 1.95
C CYS A 51 7.18 4.71 0.56
N LEU A 52 7.03 3.92 -0.51
CA LEU A 52 7.16 4.44 -1.88
C LEU A 52 6.08 5.45 -2.24
N ALA A 53 4.94 5.47 -1.53
CA ALA A 53 3.90 6.49 -1.70
C ALA A 53 4.36 7.89 -1.31
N ALA A 54 5.43 8.03 -0.50
CA ALA A 54 5.92 9.31 -0.02
C ALA A 54 6.98 9.90 -0.98
N PRO A 55 6.73 11.06 -1.63
CA PRO A 55 7.65 11.66 -2.59
C PRO A 55 9.02 12.02 -1.99
N PHE A 56 9.04 12.39 -0.71
CA PHE A 56 10.26 12.68 0.05
C PHE A 56 11.16 11.45 0.17
N TYR A 57 10.58 10.28 0.38
CA TYR A 57 11.34 9.02 0.47
C TYR A 57 11.90 8.62 -0.90
N LEU A 58 11.12 8.80 -1.97
CA LEU A 58 11.60 8.57 -3.34
C LEU A 58 12.80 9.47 -3.69
N HIS A 59 12.74 10.74 -3.30
CA HIS A 59 13.85 11.66 -3.44
C HIS A 59 15.07 11.22 -2.63
N TYR A 60 14.89 10.77 -1.38
CA TYR A 60 15.97 10.20 -0.57
C TYR A 60 16.64 9.00 -1.25
N LEU A 61 15.85 8.07 -1.81
CA LEU A 61 16.37 6.91 -2.54
C LEU A 61 17.18 7.31 -3.78
N ALA A 62 16.73 8.35 -4.49
CA ALA A 62 17.41 8.88 -5.67
C ALA A 62 18.74 9.57 -5.32
N GLN A 63 18.76 10.36 -4.24
CA GLN A 63 19.95 11.06 -3.74
C GLN A 63 21.06 10.10 -3.29
N HIS A 64 20.70 8.94 -2.73
CA HIS A 64 21.65 7.91 -2.29
C HIS A 64 21.97 6.87 -3.37
N GLU A 65 21.58 7.15 -4.63
CA GLU A 65 21.89 6.33 -5.81
C GLU A 65 21.38 4.87 -5.69
N TYR A 66 20.34 4.61 -4.90
CA TYR A 66 19.73 3.28 -4.84
C TYR A 66 19.04 2.94 -6.15
N LEU A 67 18.40 3.93 -6.79
CA LEU A 67 17.66 3.78 -8.06
C LEU A 67 18.55 3.53 -9.29
N GLU A 68 19.87 3.61 -9.14
CA GLU A 68 20.84 3.30 -10.21
C GLU A 68 21.37 1.86 -10.10
N LYS A 69 21.21 1.21 -8.94
CA LYS A 69 21.74 -0.13 -8.68
C LYS A 69 20.85 -1.17 -9.36
N PRO A 70 21.39 -2.01 -10.26
CA PRO A 70 20.58 -2.99 -11.00
C PRO A 70 19.90 -3.99 -10.07
N LYS A 71 20.59 -4.42 -8.99
CA LYS A 71 20.01 -5.30 -7.97
C LYS A 71 18.79 -4.68 -7.26
N PHE A 72 18.80 -3.36 -7.04
CA PHE A 72 17.68 -2.67 -6.42
C PHE A 72 16.49 -2.57 -7.38
N LEU A 73 16.73 -2.32 -8.67
CA LEU A 73 15.68 -2.33 -9.69
C LEU A 73 15.06 -3.73 -9.86
N GLU A 74 15.85 -4.80 -9.75
CA GLU A 74 15.34 -6.17 -9.72
C GLU A 74 14.46 -6.42 -8.49
N PHE A 75 14.85 -5.89 -7.33
CA PHE A 75 14.03 -5.95 -6.12
C PHE A 75 12.70 -5.20 -6.27
N LEU A 76 12.69 -4.01 -6.86
CA LEU A 76 11.45 -3.28 -7.17
C LEU A 76 10.54 -4.06 -8.13
N LYS A 77 11.12 -4.72 -9.15
CA LYS A 77 10.35 -5.60 -10.05
C LYS A 77 9.76 -6.79 -9.30
N TYR A 78 10.50 -7.37 -8.35
CA TYR A 78 9.97 -8.42 -7.48
C TYR A 78 8.75 -7.92 -6.72
N LEU A 79 8.78 -6.71 -6.14
CA LEU A 79 7.66 -6.13 -5.39
C LEU A 79 6.40 -5.86 -6.23
N ARG A 80 6.42 -6.00 -7.56
CA ARG A 80 5.21 -5.91 -8.39
C ARG A 80 4.16 -6.97 -8.04
N TYR A 81 4.50 -8.02 -7.30
CA TYR A 81 3.50 -8.97 -6.80
C TYR A 81 2.43 -8.30 -5.92
N TRP A 82 2.75 -7.17 -5.27
CA TRP A 82 1.79 -6.39 -4.49
C TRP A 82 0.62 -5.82 -5.31
N GLN A 83 0.73 -5.81 -6.65
CA GLN A 83 -0.36 -5.42 -7.55
C GLN A 83 -1.44 -6.50 -7.70
N GLN A 84 -1.14 -7.75 -7.35
CA GLN A 84 -2.14 -8.82 -7.42
C GLN A 84 -3.21 -8.59 -6.34
N PRO A 85 -4.50 -8.84 -6.63
CA PRO A 85 -5.60 -8.49 -5.74
C PRO A 85 -5.52 -9.17 -4.36
N GLU A 86 -4.87 -10.33 -4.28
CA GLU A 86 -4.65 -11.07 -3.03
C GLU A 86 -3.78 -10.28 -2.04
N TYR A 87 -2.85 -9.46 -2.54
CA TYR A 87 -1.91 -8.67 -1.75
C TYR A 87 -2.28 -7.19 -1.69
N ALA A 88 -2.81 -6.63 -2.78
CA ALA A 88 -3.17 -5.22 -2.88
C ALA A 88 -4.16 -4.78 -1.80
N ARG A 89 -4.98 -5.71 -1.29
CA ARG A 89 -5.94 -5.48 -0.19
C ARG A 89 -5.31 -5.04 1.13
N TYR A 90 -4.00 -5.25 1.32
CA TYR A 90 -3.28 -4.86 2.53
C TYR A 90 -2.66 -3.46 2.42
N LEU A 91 -2.71 -2.83 1.25
CA LEU A 91 -2.13 -1.50 1.02
C LEU A 91 -3.11 -0.40 1.42
N GLU A 92 -2.67 0.52 2.27
CA GLU A 92 -3.46 1.70 2.65
C GLU A 92 -3.28 2.86 1.65
N TYR A 93 -2.10 2.96 1.06
CA TYR A 93 -1.71 4.05 0.16
C TYR A 93 -1.63 3.56 -1.29
N PRO A 94 -2.69 3.70 -2.12
CA PRO A 94 -2.70 3.16 -3.48
C PRO A 94 -1.66 3.80 -4.41
N ASP A 95 -1.22 5.03 -4.11
CA ASP A 95 -0.21 5.75 -4.89
C ASP A 95 1.14 5.02 -4.93
N CYS A 96 1.44 4.15 -3.95
CA CYS A 96 2.69 3.37 -3.96
C CYS A 96 2.82 2.48 -5.19
N LEU A 97 1.71 1.95 -5.72
CA LEU A 97 1.72 1.05 -6.88
C LEU A 97 2.02 1.81 -8.17
N ASP A 98 1.44 3.00 -8.34
CA ASP A 98 1.73 3.88 -9.48
C ASP A 98 3.20 4.30 -9.48
N PHE A 99 3.74 4.70 -8.32
CA PHE A 99 5.15 5.03 -8.21
C PHE A 99 6.06 3.81 -8.38
N LEU A 100 5.68 2.64 -7.89
CA LEU A 100 6.44 1.40 -8.11
C LEU A 100 6.57 1.09 -9.61
N ASP A 101 5.49 1.26 -10.38
CA ASP A 101 5.52 1.08 -11.83
C ASP A 101 6.39 2.10 -12.54
N ARG A 102 6.25 3.38 -12.19
CA ARG A 102 7.09 4.45 -12.75
C ARG A 102 8.57 4.25 -12.41
N LEU A 103 8.88 3.82 -11.19
CA LEU A 103 10.24 3.48 -10.77
C LEU A 103 10.81 2.29 -11.55
N CYS A 104 9.99 1.33 -11.97
CA CYS A 104 10.45 0.18 -12.75
C CYS A 104 10.66 0.53 -14.23
N ASP A 105 9.69 1.23 -14.84
CA ASP A 105 9.59 1.37 -16.29
C ASP A 105 10.20 2.68 -16.83
N ASP A 106 10.23 3.74 -16.03
CA ASP A 106 10.67 5.07 -16.47
C ASP A 106 12.02 5.47 -15.86
N GLU A 107 13.08 5.39 -16.67
CA GLU A 107 14.41 5.85 -16.25
C GLU A 107 14.48 7.37 -16.06
N SER A 108 13.73 8.15 -16.86
CA SER A 108 13.71 9.61 -16.74
C SER A 108 13.08 10.03 -15.41
N PHE A 109 12.02 9.34 -14.98
CA PHE A 109 11.43 9.52 -13.66
C PHE A 109 12.46 9.31 -12.54
N ARG A 110 13.20 8.19 -12.58
CA ARG A 110 14.26 7.90 -11.59
C ARG A 110 15.33 8.99 -11.54
N ARG A 111 15.77 9.49 -12.70
CA ARG A 111 16.76 10.57 -12.78
C ARG A 111 16.20 11.89 -12.24
N ASN A 112 14.96 12.21 -12.58
CA ASN A 112 14.32 13.46 -12.18
C ASN A 112 14.05 13.52 -10.68
N LEU A 113 13.84 12.38 -10.01
CA LEU A 113 13.67 12.31 -8.55
C LEU A 113 14.86 12.88 -7.76
N LYS A 114 16.03 13.05 -8.38
CA LYS A 114 17.16 13.75 -7.74
C LYS A 114 16.90 15.25 -7.56
N PHE A 115 16.04 15.86 -8.36
CA PHE A 115 15.74 17.29 -8.27
C PHE A 115 14.66 17.56 -7.22
N ILE A 116 14.87 18.58 -6.40
CA ILE A 116 13.94 18.95 -5.32
C ILE A 116 12.63 19.49 -5.89
N GLU A 117 12.71 20.21 -7.00
CA GLU A 117 11.59 20.80 -7.72
C GLU A 117 10.65 19.71 -8.21
N PHE A 118 11.20 18.66 -8.83
CA PHE A 118 10.42 17.52 -9.31
C PHE A 118 9.74 16.75 -8.17
N ARG A 119 10.41 16.59 -7.03
CA ARG A 119 9.79 16.00 -5.83
C ARG A 119 8.61 16.84 -5.33
N ASN A 120 8.75 18.17 -5.30
CA ASN A 120 7.68 19.07 -4.89
C ASN A 120 6.50 19.05 -5.88
N GLU A 121 6.79 18.93 -7.18
CA GLU A 121 5.74 18.77 -8.20
C GLU A 121 4.94 17.48 -7.97
N ILE A 122 5.61 16.34 -7.73
CA ILE A 122 4.94 15.07 -7.44
C ILE A 122 4.08 15.18 -6.17
N ASP A 123 4.62 15.77 -5.11
CA ASP A 123 3.92 15.98 -3.84
C ASP A 123 2.66 16.83 -4.03
N GLN A 124 2.78 17.93 -4.78
CA GLN A 124 1.67 18.79 -5.14
C GLN A 124 0.63 18.08 -6.02
N GLU A 125 1.05 17.24 -6.97
CA GLU A 125 0.14 16.42 -7.78
C GLU A 125 -0.60 15.38 -6.95
N GLN A 126 0.08 14.72 -6.02
CA GLN A 126 -0.51 13.78 -5.07
C GLN A 126 -1.55 14.49 -4.19
N TYR A 127 -1.17 15.61 -3.57
CA TYR A 127 -2.08 16.42 -2.77
C TYR A 127 -3.31 16.88 -3.56
N ASN A 128 -3.13 17.37 -4.78
CA ASN A 128 -4.25 17.80 -5.63
C ASN A 128 -5.19 16.64 -5.98
N ARG A 129 -4.65 15.44 -6.21
CA ARG A 129 -5.44 14.23 -6.47
C ARG A 129 -6.28 13.85 -5.25
N TRP A 130 -5.66 13.87 -4.07
CA TRP A 130 -6.33 13.61 -2.80
C TRP A 130 -7.42 14.65 -2.55
N ARG A 131 -7.08 15.94 -2.65
CA ARG A 131 -8.02 17.05 -2.51
C ARG A 131 -9.17 16.93 -3.49
N ALA A 132 -8.93 16.60 -4.76
CA ALA A 132 -9.99 16.39 -5.73
C ALA A 132 -10.92 15.23 -5.31
N LYS A 133 -10.37 14.11 -4.84
CA LYS A 133 -11.14 12.96 -4.31
C LYS A 133 -12.01 13.35 -3.11
N TYR A 134 -11.46 14.05 -2.12
CA TYR A 134 -12.19 14.46 -0.92
C TYR A 134 -13.19 15.60 -1.19
N HIS A 135 -12.83 16.57 -2.04
CA HIS A 135 -13.76 17.63 -2.48
C HIS A 135 -14.96 17.02 -3.19
N THR A 136 -14.71 16.11 -4.13
CA THR A 136 -15.76 15.37 -4.85
C THR A 136 -16.66 14.63 -3.88
N LYS A 137 -16.09 13.87 -2.95
CA LYS A 137 -16.84 13.19 -1.89
C LYS A 137 -17.72 14.15 -1.10
N ASN A 138 -17.17 15.25 -0.57
CA ASN A 138 -17.89 16.20 0.26
C ASN A 138 -19.02 16.94 -0.48
N VAL A 139 -18.78 17.33 -1.73
CA VAL A 139 -19.80 17.94 -2.60
C VAL A 139 -20.93 16.96 -2.88
N LEU A 140 -20.61 15.71 -3.23
CA LEU A 140 -21.64 14.71 -3.49
C LEU A 140 -22.40 14.36 -2.21
N GLU A 141 -21.72 14.30 -1.08
CA GLU A 141 -22.30 14.05 0.22
C GLU A 141 -23.30 15.12 0.66
N SER A 142 -23.13 16.37 0.21
CA SER A 142 -24.06 17.48 0.47
C SER A 142 -25.21 17.57 -0.53
N LEU A 143 -24.98 17.16 -1.78
CA LEU A 143 -25.97 17.21 -2.86
C LEU A 143 -26.86 15.94 -2.93
N LEU A 144 -26.35 14.78 -2.51
CA LEU A 144 -27.08 13.51 -2.53
C LEU A 144 -27.99 13.38 -1.28
N PRO A 145 -29.22 12.85 -1.42
CA PRO A 145 -30.05 12.51 -0.26
C PRO A 145 -29.38 11.50 0.65
N LYS A 146 -29.71 11.55 1.95
CA LYS A 146 -29.29 10.56 2.96
C LYS A 146 -30.07 9.25 2.84
N ASP A 147 -30.10 8.68 1.64
CA ASP A 147 -30.75 7.40 1.35
C ASP A 147 -29.75 6.24 1.49
N GLU A 148 -30.25 5.01 1.61
CA GLU A 148 -29.46 3.80 1.90
C GLU A 148 -28.36 3.55 0.84
N LYS A 149 -28.57 4.04 -0.38
CA LYS A 149 -27.64 3.90 -1.51
C LYS A 149 -26.61 5.02 -1.66
N ARG A 150 -26.59 6.02 -0.76
CA ARG A 150 -25.62 7.13 -0.80
C ARG A 150 -24.18 6.64 -0.86
N HIS A 151 -23.85 5.58 -0.12
CA HIS A 151 -22.51 5.00 -0.09
C HIS A 151 -22.10 4.39 -1.43
N GLU A 152 -22.97 3.64 -2.10
CA GLU A 152 -22.71 3.07 -3.43
C GLU A 152 -22.47 4.16 -4.49
N LEU A 153 -23.20 5.27 -4.39
CA LEU A 153 -23.07 6.40 -5.33
C LEU A 153 -21.77 7.18 -5.09
N VAL A 154 -21.44 7.48 -3.83
CA VAL A 154 -20.18 8.14 -3.47
C VAL A 154 -18.98 7.29 -3.87
N GLU A 155 -19.06 5.97 -3.71
CA GLU A 155 -18.01 5.03 -4.11
C GLU A 155 -17.83 4.98 -5.63
N TYR A 156 -18.90 4.76 -6.40
CA TYR A 156 -18.85 4.76 -7.88
C TYR A 156 -18.20 6.03 -8.44
N ILE A 157 -18.51 7.18 -7.84
CA ILE A 157 -18.05 8.47 -8.32
C ILE A 157 -16.61 8.80 -7.86
N SER A 158 -16.20 8.31 -6.69
CA SER A 158 -14.84 8.48 -6.15
C SER A 158 -13.78 7.70 -6.93
N VAL A 159 -14.18 6.64 -7.64
CA VAL A 159 -13.28 5.73 -8.37
C VAL A 159 -12.94 6.25 -9.78
N GLY A 160 -13.69 7.21 -10.32
CA GLY A 160 -13.64 7.52 -11.76
C GLY A 160 -13.11 8.90 -12.17
N GLY A 161 -12.98 9.87 -11.25
CA GLY A 161 -12.55 11.25 -11.57
C GLY A 161 -13.39 11.99 -12.62
N LYS A 162 -14.48 11.38 -13.11
CA LYS A 162 -15.39 11.89 -14.12
C LYS A 162 -16.77 12.11 -13.50
N PRO A 163 -17.50 13.16 -13.92
CA PRO A 163 -18.84 13.39 -13.43
C PRO A 163 -19.73 12.19 -13.78
N PRO A 164 -20.81 11.93 -13.02
CA PRO A 164 -21.73 10.84 -13.31
C PRO A 164 -22.21 10.89 -14.76
N PRO A 165 -22.30 9.73 -15.46
CA PRO A 165 -22.83 9.69 -16.82
C PRO A 165 -24.29 10.17 -16.86
N PRO A 166 -24.80 10.68 -17.99
CA PRO A 166 -26.17 11.19 -18.10
C PRO A 166 -27.24 10.22 -17.57
N GLU A 167 -27.07 8.92 -17.82
CA GLU A 167 -27.93 7.82 -17.36
C GLU A 167 -28.09 7.78 -15.83
N PHE A 168 -27.10 8.26 -15.08
CA PHE A 168 -27.15 8.32 -13.62
C PHE A 168 -28.24 9.28 -13.12
N TYR A 169 -28.39 10.43 -13.78
CA TYR A 169 -29.38 11.44 -13.40
C TYR A 169 -30.81 11.00 -13.71
N GLU A 170 -31.00 10.09 -14.68
CA GLU A 170 -32.30 9.50 -14.98
C GLU A 170 -32.81 8.62 -13.81
N LYS A 171 -31.91 7.94 -13.12
CA LYS A 171 -32.21 7.12 -11.93
C LYS A 171 -32.56 7.96 -10.71
N TYR A 172 -32.12 9.22 -10.67
CA TYR A 172 -32.28 10.13 -9.53
C TYR A 172 -32.74 11.52 -10.01
N PRO A 173 -34.02 11.69 -10.40
CA PRO A 173 -34.52 12.91 -11.04
C PRO A 173 -34.49 14.18 -10.17
N HIS A 174 -34.33 14.00 -8.85
CA HIS A 174 -34.22 15.09 -7.88
C HIS A 174 -32.81 15.70 -7.82
N LEU A 175 -31.80 15.06 -8.44
CA LEU A 175 -30.44 15.58 -8.50
C LEU A 175 -30.31 16.63 -9.59
N ASN A 176 -29.87 17.82 -9.21
CA ASN A 176 -29.60 18.89 -10.15
C ASN A 176 -28.26 18.65 -10.86
N ARG A 177 -28.33 18.14 -12.09
CA ARG A 177 -27.17 17.86 -12.94
C ARG A 177 -26.26 19.08 -13.10
N GLU A 178 -26.82 20.26 -13.35
CA GLU A 178 -26.02 21.47 -13.59
C GLU A 178 -25.28 21.92 -12.32
N GLU A 179 -25.90 21.76 -11.15
CA GLU A 179 -25.30 22.10 -9.85
C GLU A 179 -24.20 21.10 -9.47
N ILE A 180 -24.42 19.81 -9.72
CA ILE A 180 -23.41 18.77 -9.53
C ILE A 180 -22.22 19.00 -10.47
N GLU A 181 -22.45 19.21 -11.77
CA GLU A 181 -21.39 19.49 -12.74
C GLU A 181 -20.64 20.81 -12.45
N ARG A 182 -21.32 21.83 -11.93
CA ARG A 182 -20.70 23.10 -11.51
C ARG A 182 -19.78 22.92 -10.31
N ASN A 183 -20.21 22.13 -9.32
CA ASN A 183 -19.42 21.82 -8.11
C ASN A 183 -18.43 20.67 -8.34
N TRP A 184 -18.56 19.93 -9.45
CA TRP A 184 -17.63 18.89 -9.89
C TRP A 184 -16.28 19.42 -10.33
N LYS A 185 -16.16 20.73 -10.63
CA LYS A 185 -14.89 21.32 -11.07
C LYS A 185 -13.77 20.87 -10.14
N VAL A 186 -12.84 20.09 -10.68
CA VAL A 186 -11.60 19.72 -10.00
C VAL A 186 -11.06 21.03 -9.43
N PRO A 187 -10.97 21.15 -8.10
CA PRO A 187 -10.66 22.44 -7.52
C PRO A 187 -9.32 22.89 -8.10
N PRO A 188 -9.15 24.19 -8.42
CA PRO A 188 -7.96 24.67 -9.11
C PRO A 188 -6.72 24.18 -8.37
N LYS A 189 -5.69 23.77 -9.12
CA LYS A 189 -4.40 23.38 -8.54
C LYS A 189 -3.98 24.52 -7.63
N LEU A 190 -3.89 24.24 -6.33
CA LEU A 190 -3.44 25.23 -5.36
C LEU A 190 -1.96 25.50 -5.62
N SER A 191 -1.53 26.75 -5.50
CA SER A 191 -0.11 27.08 -5.47
C SER A 191 0.55 26.43 -4.24
N PRO A 192 1.88 26.25 -4.23
CA PRO A 192 2.58 25.75 -3.04
C PRO A 192 2.29 26.58 -1.78
N GLU A 193 2.10 27.89 -1.93
CA GLU A 193 1.79 28.82 -0.83
C GLU A 193 0.38 28.58 -0.27
N GLU A 194 -0.61 28.36 -1.14
CA GLU A 194 -1.99 28.07 -0.74
C GLU A 194 -2.12 26.69 -0.06
N ILE A 195 -1.23 25.75 -0.37
CA ILE A 195 -1.18 24.44 0.30
C ILE A 195 -0.61 24.60 1.71
N ASP A 196 0.46 25.37 1.89
CA ASP A 196 1.08 25.61 3.19
C ASP A 196 0.14 26.34 4.16
N GLU A 197 -0.71 27.24 3.65
CA GLU A 197 -1.78 27.88 4.43
C GLU A 197 -2.91 26.91 4.85
N LEU A 198 -3.15 25.86 4.06
CA LEU A 198 -4.21 24.86 4.28
C LEU A 198 -3.72 23.61 5.00
N ALA A 199 -2.41 23.38 5.05
CA ALA A 199 -1.81 22.31 5.80
C ALA A 199 -2.03 22.62 7.29
N GLU A 200 -3.01 21.95 7.91
CA GLU A 200 -3.08 21.93 9.37
C GLU A 200 -1.71 21.48 9.90
N PRO A 201 -1.16 22.14 10.94
CA PRO A 201 0.10 21.73 11.50
C PRO A 201 0.00 20.25 11.85
N ILE A 202 0.88 19.44 11.25
CA ILE A 202 0.96 18.01 11.51
C ILE A 202 1.12 17.88 13.02
N ASP A 203 0.11 17.31 13.69
CA ASP A 203 0.18 17.03 15.13
C ASP A 203 1.50 16.26 15.38
N ASP A 204 2.35 16.77 16.29
CA ASP A 204 3.70 16.29 16.60
C ASP A 204 3.79 14.78 16.95
N PHE A 205 2.65 14.10 17.00
CA PHE A 205 2.51 12.68 17.28
C PHE A 205 3.08 11.75 16.19
N VAL A 206 3.12 12.19 14.92
CA VAL A 206 3.57 11.33 13.80
C VAL A 206 5.10 11.36 13.63
N ILE A 207 5.77 12.46 14.00
CA ILE A 207 7.23 12.61 13.79
C ILE A 207 8.04 11.80 14.81
N HIS A 208 7.49 11.50 15.99
CA HIS A 208 8.21 10.74 17.01
C HIS A 208 8.32 9.23 16.76
N HIS A 209 7.56 8.66 15.82
CA HIS A 209 7.66 7.23 15.49
C HIS A 209 8.69 6.92 14.38
N ALA A 210 9.26 7.94 13.75
CA ALA A 210 10.31 7.78 12.73
C ALA A 210 11.74 8.01 13.27
N SER A 211 11.89 8.17 14.59
CA SER A 211 13.18 8.31 15.25
C SER A 211 13.18 7.53 16.57
N ALA A 212 13.21 6.21 16.45
CA ALA A 212 13.60 5.28 17.51
C ALA A 212 14.24 4.03 16.88
#